data_AF-A0A1D8GGN3-F1
#
_entry.id   AF-A0A1D8GGN3-F1
#
_cell.length_a   1.000
_cell.length_b   1.000
_cell.length_c   1.000
_cell.angle_alpha   90.00
_cell.angle_beta   90.00
_cell.angle_gamma   90.00
#
_symmetry.space_group_name_H-M   'P 1'
#
loop_
_entity.id
_entity.type
_entity.pdbx_description
1 polymer ?
#
loop_
_entity_poly.entity_id
_entity_poly.type
_entity_poly.pdbx_seq_one_letter_code
_entity_poly.pdbx_strand_id
1 'polypeptide(L)'
;MNTNKRKVWSIFLTLTLIFIGMVPTGYQDAFAASVIPEYILGNPICKDADWKIESKFFSGSNTNETVTFSVYRDKNGDQYLDWLSTVPMSTVVVKGGPGANIYHYGSGQTEDTKLYSPLHKKNIPDISYVAFYYDEGWTEPKTGSLKIEKKILNALDQEVIDRPDTNFAITITEKAEDGFAEEHLINTGDPIILSNLMAGTYEIRESAIPGGYELIGYESGSEKVVEDIFEVKVEKNKTTIVTVFNKIVPDNPSEKGTLIIEKEVLDKNGNPVEYDPQEFKVIVEEYEMEPAFTVKTATDVPGEPLLISTSKSETISNLEPGWYMVRELTEDMEDHELVGYKIGEKLVEEPIYIEEGSTVTVTVMNRQKESIIHPEKGTLIIKKEVLNKDGNPVEYDPQEFEIVVEEYYMEPVAVTMSASTAVFGESLKISTSKAQTLSDLEPGWYIVRELTADMKNHNFIGYKIEDKLEKIPEKEVYVEEGSTVTITIVNQQKSSGSGGGGSGGGSSGGSGGSSGSSTTATTPSTVIEEQTPIIIEEQPVPEAPATSEEATVTLEDEEVPASPILPKTGEIPPVLFYGIGTVTAALGLTMKRNRK
;
A
#
# COMPACT_ATOMS: atom_id res chain seq x y z
N MET A 1 18.82 -16.48 48.72
CA MET A 1 18.11 -17.54 49.49
C MET A 1 16.65 -17.53 49.09
N ASN A 2 16.16 -18.70 48.65
CA ASN A 2 14.77 -19.16 48.45
C ASN A 2 13.81 -18.30 47.61
N THR A 3 13.70 -18.56 46.29
CA THR A 3 12.90 -19.62 45.64
C THR A 3 11.39 -19.53 45.94
N ASN A 4 10.61 -19.21 44.92
CA ASN A 4 9.37 -19.96 44.68
C ASN A 4 8.97 -19.93 43.20
N LYS A 5 9.35 -21.02 42.54
CA LYS A 5 8.80 -21.56 41.29
C LYS A 5 7.45 -22.21 41.60
N ARG A 6 6.37 -21.81 40.92
CA ARG A 6 5.16 -22.63 40.69
C ARG A 6 4.66 -22.32 39.28
N LYS A 7 4.98 -23.16 38.28
CA LYS A 7 4.19 -24.32 37.82
C LYS A 7 2.72 -23.96 37.50
N VAL A 8 2.49 -23.63 36.24
CA VAL A 8 1.22 -23.78 35.50
C VAL A 8 1.62 -24.56 34.24
N TRP A 9 1.57 -25.90 34.24
CA TRP A 9 0.46 -26.72 33.70
C TRP A 9 -0.09 -26.13 32.39
N SER A 10 0.53 -26.46 31.25
CA SER A 10 0.09 -27.56 30.37
C SER A 10 -1.33 -27.35 29.82
N ILE A 11 -1.44 -26.67 28.68
CA ILE A 11 -2.38 -26.90 27.56
C ILE A 11 -1.78 -26.17 26.35
N PHE A 12 -1.17 -26.93 25.44
CA PHE A 12 -1.21 -26.81 23.98
C PHE A 12 -0.39 -27.98 23.44
N LEU A 13 -1.02 -29.15 23.58
CA LEU A 13 -0.56 -30.43 23.06
C LEU A 13 -1.09 -30.55 21.63
N THR A 14 -0.20 -30.91 20.72
CA THR A 14 -0.44 -31.67 19.48
C THR A 14 -1.27 -31.05 18.36
N LEU A 15 -0.57 -30.42 17.40
CA LEU A 15 -0.84 -30.64 15.97
C LEU A 15 0.45 -30.48 15.14
N THR A 16 1.47 -31.27 15.46
CA THR A 16 2.59 -31.54 14.56
C THR A 16 2.62 -33.05 14.35
N LEU A 17 1.64 -33.54 13.60
CA LEU A 17 1.52 -34.94 13.24
C LEU A 17 2.39 -35.17 12.00
N ILE A 18 3.64 -35.53 12.28
CA ILE A 18 4.43 -36.55 11.60
C ILE A 18 3.84 -36.99 10.24
N PHE A 19 4.26 -36.36 9.15
CA PHE A 19 4.34 -36.99 7.83
C PHE A 19 5.75 -37.57 7.64
N ILE A 20 6.16 -38.44 8.56
CA ILE A 20 7.09 -39.53 8.28
C ILE A 20 6.22 -40.77 8.11
N GLY A 21 5.35 -40.72 7.11
CA GLY A 21 4.57 -41.86 6.65
C GLY A 21 5.31 -42.48 5.48
N MET A 22 5.92 -43.65 5.73
CA MET A 22 6.28 -44.65 4.73
C MET A 22 6.71 -44.08 3.36
N VAL A 23 8.03 -43.96 3.15
CA VAL A 23 8.53 -44.42 1.85
C VAL A 23 8.01 -45.85 1.77
N PRO A 24 7.14 -46.21 0.80
CA PRO A 24 6.94 -47.59 0.53
C PRO A 24 8.34 -48.06 0.17
N THR A 25 8.97 -48.86 1.03
CA THR A 25 9.73 -49.98 0.51
C THR A 25 8.67 -50.80 -0.22
N GLY A 26 8.34 -50.36 -1.43
CA GLY A 26 7.76 -51.21 -2.42
C GLY A 26 8.70 -52.38 -2.41
N TYR A 27 8.23 -53.48 -1.83
CA TYR A 27 8.40 -54.73 -2.52
C TYR A 27 8.13 -54.35 -3.97
N GLN A 28 9.20 -54.22 -4.76
CA GLN A 28 9.06 -54.40 -6.18
C GLN A 28 8.59 -55.84 -6.25
N ASP A 29 7.27 -55.99 -6.18
CA ASP A 29 6.57 -57.17 -6.60
C ASP A 29 7.04 -57.30 -8.02
N ALA A 30 8.06 -58.14 -8.12
CA ALA A 30 8.56 -58.84 -9.25
C ALA A 30 7.51 -58.86 -10.38
N PHE A 31 7.40 -57.76 -11.14
CA PHE A 31 6.30 -57.53 -12.08
C PHE A 31 6.29 -58.71 -13.04
N ALA A 32 5.23 -59.51 -12.99
CA ALA A 32 4.98 -60.52 -14.00
C ALA A 32 4.75 -59.79 -15.33
N ALA A 33 4.88 -60.51 -16.45
CA ALA A 33 4.56 -59.95 -17.77
C ALA A 33 3.25 -59.16 -17.72
N SER A 34 3.27 -57.97 -18.32
CA SER A 34 2.13 -57.03 -18.31
C SER A 34 0.87 -57.63 -18.94
N VAL A 35 1.03 -58.65 -19.79
CA VAL A 35 -0.05 -59.40 -20.44
C VAL A 35 0.06 -60.91 -20.21
N ILE A 36 -1.10 -61.56 -20.11
CA ILE A 36 -1.19 -63.02 -19.97
C ILE A 36 -0.89 -63.66 -21.33
N PRO A 37 0.09 -64.57 -21.44
CA PRO A 37 0.43 -65.18 -22.71
C PRO A 37 -0.62 -66.18 -23.21
N GLU A 38 -0.81 -66.22 -24.52
CA GLU A 38 -1.51 -67.28 -25.22
C GLU A 38 -0.55 -68.43 -25.56
N TYR A 39 -0.84 -69.64 -25.08
CA TYR A 39 -0.06 -70.83 -25.42
C TYR A 39 -0.45 -71.38 -26.79
N ILE A 40 0.54 -71.55 -27.67
CA ILE A 40 0.38 -72.20 -28.96
C ILE A 40 1.35 -73.37 -29.10
N LEU A 41 0.83 -74.53 -29.49
CA LEU A 41 1.63 -75.72 -29.77
C LEU A 41 2.43 -75.55 -31.08
N GLY A 42 3.71 -75.94 -31.08
CA GLY A 42 4.58 -75.91 -32.25
C GLY A 42 5.36 -74.60 -32.42
N ASN A 43 5.51 -74.17 -33.67
CA ASN A 43 6.24 -72.96 -34.04
C ASN A 43 5.28 -71.96 -34.69
N PRO A 44 4.50 -71.19 -33.89
CA PRO A 44 3.62 -70.20 -34.48
C PRO A 44 4.44 -69.18 -35.28
N ILE A 45 3.87 -68.78 -36.41
CA ILE A 45 4.31 -67.65 -37.21
C ILE A 45 3.14 -66.69 -37.16
N CYS A 46 3.31 -65.47 -36.65
CA CYS A 46 2.28 -64.44 -36.81
C CYS A 46 2.11 -64.21 -38.31
N LYS A 47 0.95 -64.58 -38.85
CA LYS A 47 0.65 -64.49 -40.29
C LYS A 47 0.27 -63.08 -40.73
N ASP A 48 -0.08 -62.23 -39.77
CA ASP A 48 -0.69 -60.92 -40.00
C ASP A 48 0.24 -59.74 -39.65
N ALA A 49 1.50 -60.01 -39.30
CA ALA A 49 2.46 -58.97 -38.99
C ALA A 49 3.40 -58.73 -40.17
N ASP A 50 3.43 -57.50 -40.66
CA ASP A 50 4.19 -57.09 -41.85
C ASP A 50 5.70 -57.15 -41.63
N TRP A 51 6.16 -56.99 -40.38
CA TRP A 51 7.58 -56.98 -40.01
C TRP A 51 7.89 -57.88 -38.83
N LYS A 52 9.08 -58.50 -38.87
CA LYS A 52 9.53 -59.50 -37.90
C LYS A 52 11.00 -59.31 -37.57
N ILE A 53 11.29 -59.16 -36.28
CA ILE A 53 12.65 -59.24 -35.75
C ILE A 53 12.81 -60.62 -35.09
N GLU A 54 13.76 -61.41 -35.58
CA GLU A 54 14.06 -62.74 -35.03
C GLU A 54 15.44 -62.73 -34.37
N SER A 55 15.53 -63.26 -33.15
CA SER A 55 16.83 -63.58 -32.56
C SER A 55 16.87 -64.99 -32.01
N LYS A 56 17.97 -65.68 -32.30
CA LYS A 56 18.36 -66.97 -31.67
C LYS A 56 19.39 -66.78 -30.56
N PHE A 57 19.80 -65.54 -30.29
CA PHE A 57 20.87 -65.24 -29.33
C PHE A 57 20.28 -64.80 -27.99
N PHE A 58 20.88 -65.30 -26.90
CA PHE A 58 20.44 -65.06 -25.51
C PHE A 58 20.64 -63.62 -25.01
N SER A 59 21.31 -62.78 -25.81
CA SER A 59 21.35 -61.33 -25.72
C SER A 59 21.67 -60.82 -27.13
N GLY A 60 20.89 -59.87 -27.64
CA GLY A 60 21.12 -59.31 -28.96
C GLY A 60 20.64 -57.87 -29.04
N SER A 61 21.36 -57.06 -29.80
CA SER A 61 20.89 -55.81 -30.36
C SER A 61 20.90 -55.98 -31.87
N ASN A 62 19.76 -55.74 -32.51
CA ASN A 62 19.68 -55.65 -33.97
C ASN A 62 20.21 -54.27 -34.39
N THR A 63 21.05 -54.23 -35.41
CA THR A 63 21.80 -53.03 -35.86
C THR A 63 20.92 -51.89 -36.41
N ASN A 64 19.60 -52.02 -36.34
CA ASN A 64 18.63 -50.94 -36.62
C ASN A 64 17.99 -50.39 -35.33
N GLU A 65 18.58 -50.65 -34.15
CA GLU A 65 18.32 -50.00 -32.85
C GLU A 65 16.86 -50.01 -32.38
N THR A 66 16.06 -50.94 -32.87
CA THR A 66 14.61 -50.93 -32.59
C THR A 66 14.26 -51.64 -31.28
N VAL A 67 14.92 -52.75 -30.95
CA VAL A 67 14.60 -53.55 -29.75
C VAL A 67 15.90 -53.99 -29.06
N THR A 68 15.94 -53.84 -27.74
CA THR A 68 16.93 -54.41 -26.83
C THR A 68 16.23 -55.42 -25.93
N PHE A 69 16.88 -56.55 -25.64
CA PHE A 69 16.30 -57.54 -24.73
C PHE A 69 17.39 -58.29 -23.95
N SER A 70 17.00 -58.79 -22.78
CA SER A 70 17.86 -59.57 -21.89
C SER A 70 17.17 -60.86 -21.47
N VAL A 71 17.88 -61.98 -21.57
CA VAL A 71 17.43 -63.27 -21.04
C VAL A 71 18.22 -63.57 -19.78
N TYR A 72 17.53 -63.81 -18.67
CA TYR A 72 18.13 -64.13 -17.38
C TYR A 72 17.43 -65.32 -16.72
N ARG A 73 18.04 -65.86 -15.66
CA ARG A 73 17.44 -66.91 -14.83
C ARG A 73 17.08 -66.38 -13.46
N ASP A 74 15.96 -66.82 -12.92
CA ASP A 74 15.62 -66.54 -11.53
C ASP A 74 16.33 -67.48 -10.54
N LYS A 75 15.97 -67.41 -9.26
CA LYS A 75 16.50 -68.27 -8.20
C LYS A 75 16.12 -69.76 -8.34
N ASN A 76 15.09 -70.08 -9.11
CA ASN A 76 14.65 -71.45 -9.38
C ASN A 76 15.31 -72.03 -10.65
N GLY A 77 16.02 -71.19 -11.41
CA GLY A 77 16.68 -71.57 -12.66
C GLY A 77 15.80 -71.38 -13.90
N ASP A 78 14.58 -70.88 -13.74
CA ASP A 78 13.65 -70.60 -14.83
C ASP A 78 14.12 -69.38 -15.63
N GLN A 79 14.02 -69.45 -16.97
CA GLN A 79 14.43 -68.36 -17.85
C GLN A 79 13.31 -67.36 -18.10
N TYR A 80 13.67 -66.08 -18.02
CA TYR A 80 12.83 -64.94 -18.29
C TYR A 80 13.47 -64.02 -19.34
N LEU A 81 12.62 -63.29 -20.04
CA LEU A 81 12.95 -62.29 -21.05
C LEU A 81 12.39 -60.94 -20.60
N ASP A 82 13.27 -59.95 -20.54
CA ASP A 82 12.89 -58.53 -20.47
C ASP A 82 13.26 -57.87 -21.79
N TRP A 83 12.43 -56.95 -22.28
CA TRP A 83 12.69 -56.23 -23.53
C TRP A 83 12.27 -54.76 -23.44
N LEU A 84 12.94 -53.94 -24.24
CA LEU A 84 12.71 -52.51 -24.41
C LEU A 84 12.87 -52.17 -25.90
N SER A 85 12.00 -51.33 -26.44
CA SER A 85 11.90 -51.02 -27.85
C SER A 85 11.65 -49.54 -28.09
N THR A 86 12.22 -49.00 -29.17
CA THR A 86 11.99 -47.63 -29.63
C THR A 86 10.76 -47.49 -30.52
N VAL A 87 10.17 -48.61 -30.97
CA VAL A 87 8.84 -48.64 -31.62
C VAL A 87 7.93 -49.60 -30.85
N PRO A 88 6.61 -49.35 -30.78
CA PRO A 88 5.73 -50.18 -30.00
C PRO A 88 5.51 -51.54 -30.68
N MET A 89 5.72 -52.60 -29.91
CA MET A 89 5.53 -53.98 -30.32
C MET A 89 4.08 -54.38 -30.08
N SER A 90 3.39 -54.84 -31.12
CA SER A 90 2.03 -55.37 -31.03
C SER A 90 2.03 -56.80 -30.50
N THR A 91 3.05 -57.59 -30.83
CA THR A 91 3.17 -58.99 -30.37
C THR A 91 4.63 -59.37 -30.05
N VAL A 92 4.83 -60.08 -28.94
CA VAL A 92 6.09 -60.77 -28.63
C VAL A 92 5.86 -62.27 -28.50
N VAL A 93 6.67 -63.07 -29.18
CA VAL A 93 6.58 -64.54 -29.15
C VAL A 93 7.82 -65.10 -28.45
N VAL A 94 7.61 -65.86 -27.37
CA VAL A 94 8.69 -66.50 -26.60
C VAL A 94 8.55 -68.01 -26.66
N LYS A 95 9.53 -68.68 -27.26
CA LYS A 95 9.48 -70.12 -27.53
C LYS A 95 10.44 -70.93 -26.67
N GLY A 96 9.95 -72.06 -26.16
CA GLY A 96 10.73 -73.05 -25.43
C GLY A 96 10.02 -74.41 -25.42
N GLY A 97 10.79 -75.49 -25.52
CA GLY A 97 10.22 -76.84 -25.61
C GLY A 97 9.33 -77.05 -26.85
N PRO A 98 8.17 -77.75 -26.72
CA PRO A 98 7.31 -78.10 -27.86
C PRO A 98 6.32 -77.00 -28.31
N GLY A 99 6.31 -75.81 -27.69
CA GLY A 99 5.37 -74.74 -28.02
C GLY A 99 5.94 -73.33 -27.79
N ALA A 100 5.09 -72.32 -27.90
CA ALA A 100 5.43 -70.92 -27.64
C ALA A 100 4.32 -70.22 -26.84
N ASN A 101 4.73 -69.18 -26.09
CA ASN A 101 3.84 -68.21 -25.45
C ASN A 101 3.82 -66.96 -26.33
N ILE A 102 2.62 -66.46 -26.63
CA ILE A 102 2.41 -65.23 -27.41
C ILE A 102 1.83 -64.15 -26.51
N TYR A 103 2.52 -63.02 -26.43
CA TYR A 103 2.14 -61.85 -25.64
C TYR A 103 1.59 -60.79 -26.60
N HIS A 104 0.29 -60.49 -26.50
CA HIS A 104 -0.42 -59.53 -27.35
C HIS A 104 -0.61 -58.21 -26.60
N TYR A 105 -0.18 -57.11 -27.21
CA TYR A 105 -0.12 -55.78 -26.58
C TYR A 105 -1.13 -54.77 -27.14
N GLY A 106 -2.09 -55.21 -27.95
CA GLY A 106 -3.11 -54.33 -28.54
C GLY A 106 -2.50 -53.24 -29.42
N SER A 107 -2.63 -51.97 -29.01
CA SER A 107 -2.04 -50.80 -29.70
C SER A 107 -0.51 -50.75 -29.63
N GLY A 108 0.11 -51.68 -28.91
CA GLY A 108 1.55 -51.89 -28.81
C GLY A 108 2.15 -51.36 -27.51
N GLN A 109 3.27 -51.96 -27.10
CA GLN A 109 4.05 -51.57 -25.91
C GLN A 109 5.50 -51.30 -26.28
N THR A 110 6.20 -50.47 -25.53
CA THR A 110 7.63 -50.23 -25.73
C THR A 110 8.52 -51.04 -24.80
N GLU A 111 7.98 -51.68 -23.77
CA GLU A 111 8.74 -52.57 -22.89
C GLU A 111 7.83 -53.61 -22.24
N ASP A 112 8.41 -54.74 -21.82
CA ASP A 112 7.80 -55.64 -20.86
C ASP A 112 8.90 -56.49 -20.20
N THR A 113 8.57 -57.07 -19.05
CA THR A 113 9.51 -57.85 -18.23
C THR A 113 8.93 -59.22 -17.89
N LYS A 114 9.79 -60.17 -17.57
CA LYS A 114 9.44 -61.52 -17.12
C LYS A 114 8.59 -62.33 -18.08
N LEU A 115 8.79 -62.12 -19.37
CA LEU A 115 8.23 -63.02 -20.37
C LEU A 115 8.93 -64.36 -20.26
N TYR A 116 8.18 -65.45 -20.35
CA TYR A 116 8.71 -66.81 -20.22
C TYR A 116 8.15 -67.73 -21.31
N SER A 117 8.85 -68.84 -21.54
CA SER A 117 8.39 -69.88 -22.47
C SER A 117 7.32 -70.78 -21.82
N PRO A 118 6.52 -71.54 -22.59
CA PRO A 118 5.44 -72.34 -22.01
C PRO A 118 5.93 -73.41 -21.03
N LEU A 119 5.19 -73.60 -19.94
CA LEU A 119 5.48 -74.66 -18.96
C LEU A 119 5.47 -76.06 -19.61
N HIS A 120 6.51 -76.84 -19.38
CA HIS A 120 6.59 -78.25 -19.74
C HIS A 120 6.83 -79.11 -18.50
N LYS A 121 5.84 -79.93 -18.12
CA LYS A 121 5.91 -80.84 -16.96
C LYS A 121 6.35 -80.14 -15.65
N LYS A 122 5.79 -78.95 -15.39
CA LYS A 122 6.03 -78.07 -14.23
C LYS A 122 7.29 -77.20 -14.24
N ASN A 123 8.13 -77.29 -15.27
CA ASN A 123 9.31 -76.43 -15.40
C ASN A 123 9.14 -75.48 -16.59
N ILE A 124 9.75 -74.29 -16.54
CA ILE A 124 9.86 -73.40 -17.70
C ILE A 124 11.07 -73.85 -18.52
N PRO A 125 10.90 -74.36 -19.76
CA PRO A 125 12.02 -74.69 -20.62
C PRO A 125 12.88 -73.45 -20.92
N ASP A 126 14.15 -73.69 -21.23
CA ASP A 126 15.01 -72.63 -21.74
C ASP A 126 14.40 -71.99 -23.00
N ILE A 127 14.47 -70.66 -23.04
CA ILE A 127 14.06 -69.85 -24.17
C ILE A 127 14.99 -70.16 -25.34
N SER A 128 14.42 -70.71 -26.40
CA SER A 128 15.13 -71.13 -27.61
C SER A 128 15.03 -70.12 -28.74
N TYR A 129 14.03 -69.23 -28.68
CA TYR A 129 13.74 -68.27 -29.74
C TYR A 129 12.79 -67.18 -29.25
N VAL A 130 13.03 -65.95 -29.69
CA VAL A 130 12.16 -64.80 -29.46
C VAL A 130 11.90 -64.10 -30.79
N ALA A 131 10.65 -63.71 -31.03
CA ALA A 131 10.28 -62.85 -32.15
C ALA A 131 9.44 -61.65 -31.69
N PHE A 132 9.72 -60.51 -32.29
CA PHE A 132 9.02 -59.26 -32.05
C PHE A 132 8.31 -58.82 -33.33
N TYR A 133 7.06 -58.38 -33.17
CA TYR A 133 6.19 -57.93 -34.25
C TYR A 133 5.63 -56.55 -33.91
N TYR A 134 5.57 -55.67 -34.91
CA TYR A 134 4.98 -54.35 -34.85
C TYR A 134 4.22 -54.07 -36.14
N ASP A 135 3.20 -53.22 -36.09
CA ASP A 135 2.36 -52.92 -37.25
C ASP A 135 3.02 -51.84 -38.14
N GLU A 136 3.09 -52.06 -39.46
CA GLU A 136 3.71 -51.11 -40.41
C GLU A 136 2.92 -49.79 -40.54
N GLY A 137 1.65 -49.80 -40.12
CA GLY A 137 0.81 -48.61 -40.00
C GLY A 137 1.12 -47.74 -38.79
N TRP A 138 2.05 -48.14 -37.92
CA TRP A 138 2.46 -47.31 -36.79
C TRP A 138 3.27 -46.11 -37.29
N THR A 139 2.60 -44.98 -37.44
CA THR A 139 3.28 -43.69 -37.50
C THR A 139 3.62 -43.28 -36.08
N GLU A 140 4.90 -43.00 -35.83
CA GLU A 140 5.37 -42.39 -34.59
C GLU A 140 4.39 -41.30 -34.15
N PRO A 141 3.83 -41.38 -32.92
CA PRO A 141 2.86 -40.42 -32.44
C PRO A 141 3.46 -39.05 -32.63
N LYS A 142 2.70 -38.18 -33.29
CA LYS A 142 3.17 -36.85 -33.61
C LYS A 142 3.17 -36.07 -32.32
N THR A 143 4.19 -36.21 -31.49
CA THR A 143 4.25 -35.55 -30.19
C THR A 143 5.01 -34.24 -30.27
N GLY A 144 4.70 -33.33 -29.37
CA GLY A 144 5.40 -32.07 -29.16
C GLY A 144 5.68 -31.84 -27.68
N SER A 145 5.94 -30.60 -27.30
CA SER A 145 6.12 -30.20 -25.91
C SER A 145 5.46 -28.85 -25.66
N LEU A 146 5.05 -28.62 -24.42
CA LEU A 146 4.48 -27.37 -23.94
C LEU A 146 5.31 -26.88 -22.76
N LYS A 147 5.85 -25.67 -22.86
CA LYS A 147 6.53 -24.97 -21.77
C LYS A 147 5.64 -23.84 -21.29
N ILE A 148 5.30 -23.81 -20.01
CA ILE A 148 4.51 -22.75 -19.40
C ILE A 148 5.40 -21.95 -18.45
N GLU A 149 5.43 -20.65 -18.65
CA GLU A 149 6.16 -19.68 -17.83
C GLU A 149 5.18 -18.81 -17.05
N LYS A 150 5.59 -18.36 -15.87
CA LYS A 150 4.81 -17.44 -15.03
C LYS A 150 5.51 -16.10 -14.92
N LYS A 151 4.76 -15.01 -15.14
CA LYS A 151 5.21 -13.64 -14.86
C LYS A 151 4.18 -12.93 -14.00
N ILE A 152 4.66 -12.14 -13.05
CA ILE A 152 3.84 -11.28 -12.21
C ILE A 152 4.19 -9.84 -12.57
N LEU A 153 3.20 -9.01 -12.78
CA LEU A 153 3.34 -7.59 -13.07
C LEU A 153 3.03 -6.76 -11.83
N ASN A 154 3.81 -5.72 -11.60
CA ASN A 154 3.45 -4.66 -10.68
C ASN A 154 2.19 -3.94 -11.21
N ALA A 155 1.25 -3.61 -10.32
CA ALA A 155 0.06 -2.86 -10.70
C ALA A 155 0.37 -1.44 -11.19
N LEU A 156 1.46 -0.83 -10.69
CA LEU A 156 1.76 0.59 -10.92
C LEU A 156 2.53 0.85 -12.22
N ASP A 157 3.61 0.12 -12.44
CA ASP A 157 4.57 0.36 -13.53
C ASP A 157 4.59 -0.77 -14.57
N GLN A 158 3.79 -1.83 -14.37
CA GLN A 158 3.77 -3.04 -15.20
C GLN A 158 5.12 -3.76 -15.29
N GLU A 159 6.07 -3.49 -14.39
CA GLU A 159 7.34 -4.20 -14.36
C GLU A 159 7.14 -5.65 -13.92
N VAL A 160 7.95 -6.55 -14.48
CA VAL A 160 7.94 -7.97 -14.10
C VAL A 160 8.61 -8.14 -12.75
N ILE A 161 7.85 -8.63 -11.77
CA ILE A 161 8.32 -8.94 -10.42
C ILE A 161 8.53 -10.45 -10.31
N ASP A 162 9.63 -10.85 -9.67
CA ASP A 162 9.91 -12.23 -9.30
C ASP A 162 9.37 -12.53 -7.88
N ARG A 163 8.47 -13.51 -7.76
CA ARG A 163 7.90 -14.06 -6.51
C ARG A 163 7.95 -15.59 -6.54
N PRO A 164 9.13 -16.20 -6.37
CA PRO A 164 9.29 -17.65 -6.44
C PRO A 164 8.60 -18.39 -5.26
N ASP A 165 8.16 -17.66 -4.24
CA ASP A 165 7.46 -18.16 -3.06
C ASP A 165 5.94 -18.29 -3.24
N THR A 166 5.37 -17.74 -4.31
CA THR A 166 3.93 -17.80 -4.60
C THR A 166 3.64 -18.85 -5.67
N ASN A 167 2.84 -19.87 -5.32
CA ASN A 167 2.40 -20.91 -6.25
C ASN A 167 1.00 -20.61 -6.80
N PHE A 168 0.83 -20.82 -8.10
CA PHE A 168 -0.42 -20.70 -8.83
C PHE A 168 -0.81 -22.06 -9.38
N ALA A 169 -2.09 -22.42 -9.35
CA ALA A 169 -2.56 -23.67 -9.93
C ALA A 169 -2.98 -23.46 -11.39
N ILE A 170 -2.41 -24.25 -12.30
CA ILE A 170 -2.75 -24.26 -13.72
C ILE A 170 -3.27 -25.65 -14.09
N THR A 171 -4.44 -25.69 -14.72
CA THR A 171 -5.00 -26.88 -15.37
C THR A 171 -4.71 -26.84 -16.86
N ILE A 172 -4.25 -27.95 -17.41
CA ILE A 172 -3.97 -28.15 -18.84
C ILE A 172 -4.85 -29.30 -19.31
N THR A 173 -5.70 -29.04 -20.31
CA THR A 173 -6.67 -30.01 -20.82
C THR A 173 -6.49 -30.19 -22.33
N GLU A 174 -6.33 -31.42 -22.81
CA GLU A 174 -6.35 -31.73 -24.24
C GLU A 174 -7.80 -31.64 -24.78
N LYS A 175 -8.03 -30.88 -25.86
CA LYS A 175 -9.36 -30.79 -26.51
C LYS A 175 -9.63 -32.01 -27.42
N ALA A 176 -9.54 -33.21 -26.85
CA ALA A 176 -9.93 -34.47 -27.48
C ALA A 176 -11.08 -35.13 -26.70
N GLU A 177 -11.85 -36.03 -27.34
CA GLU A 177 -13.03 -36.67 -26.75
C GLU A 177 -12.70 -37.51 -25.50
N ASP A 178 -11.46 -37.99 -25.41
CA ASP A 178 -10.83 -38.72 -24.31
C ASP A 178 -9.57 -38.02 -23.78
N GLY A 179 -9.48 -36.70 -23.98
CA GLY A 179 -8.30 -35.89 -23.68
C GLY A 179 -7.89 -35.96 -22.20
N PHE A 180 -6.58 -35.87 -21.95
CA PHE A 180 -6.06 -35.80 -20.59
C PHE A 180 -6.30 -34.41 -19.98
N ALA A 181 -6.42 -34.36 -18.66
CA ALA A 181 -6.44 -33.12 -17.88
C ALA A 181 -5.51 -33.28 -16.68
N GLU A 182 -4.53 -32.40 -16.54
CA GLU A 182 -3.59 -32.38 -15.42
C GLU A 182 -3.54 -31.00 -14.76
N GLU A 183 -3.41 -30.98 -13.43
CA GLU A 183 -3.21 -29.76 -12.64
C GLU A 183 -1.77 -29.71 -12.16
N HIS A 184 -1.15 -28.53 -12.29
CA HIS A 184 0.22 -28.27 -11.88
C HIS A 184 0.29 -26.99 -11.05
N LEU A 185 1.26 -26.95 -10.13
CA LEU A 185 1.64 -25.72 -9.45
C LEU A 185 2.81 -25.07 -10.19
N ILE A 186 2.72 -23.77 -10.43
CA ILE A 186 3.77 -22.95 -11.04
C ILE A 186 4.08 -21.74 -10.17
N ASN A 187 5.33 -21.28 -10.18
CA ASN A 187 5.75 -20.00 -9.60
C ASN A 187 6.64 -19.24 -10.61
N THR A 188 7.01 -18.01 -10.30
CA THR A 188 7.94 -17.28 -11.17
C THR A 188 9.34 -17.91 -11.08
N GLY A 189 9.98 -18.07 -12.23
CA GLY A 189 11.32 -18.66 -12.31
C GLY A 189 11.37 -20.19 -12.42
N ASP A 190 10.28 -20.92 -12.15
CA ASP A 190 10.20 -22.38 -12.29
C ASP A 190 9.14 -22.78 -13.35
N PRO A 191 9.52 -22.85 -14.64
CA PRO A 191 8.58 -23.15 -15.71
C PRO A 191 8.16 -24.63 -15.72
N ILE A 192 6.89 -24.89 -16.00
CA ILE A 192 6.40 -26.25 -16.25
C ILE A 192 6.81 -26.67 -17.66
N ILE A 193 7.37 -27.88 -17.80
CA ILE A 193 7.69 -28.48 -19.10
C ILE A 193 6.96 -29.83 -19.23
N LEU A 194 5.96 -29.87 -20.11
CA LEU A 194 5.29 -31.11 -20.50
C LEU A 194 5.84 -31.60 -21.82
N SER A 195 6.39 -32.81 -21.83
CA SER A 195 6.95 -33.46 -23.02
C SER A 195 6.08 -34.62 -23.48
N ASN A 196 6.27 -35.05 -24.73
CA ASN A 196 5.53 -36.16 -25.35
C ASN A 196 4.02 -35.94 -25.45
N LEU A 197 3.57 -34.68 -25.47
CA LEU A 197 2.17 -34.32 -25.67
C LEU A 197 1.75 -34.64 -27.11
N MET A 198 0.60 -35.26 -27.32
CA MET A 198 0.07 -35.48 -28.67
C MET A 198 -0.14 -34.13 -29.39
N ALA A 199 0.26 -34.03 -30.66
CA ALA A 199 0.04 -32.81 -31.42
C ALA A 199 -1.46 -32.56 -31.57
N GLY A 200 -1.91 -31.39 -31.14
CA GLY A 200 -3.32 -31.09 -30.94
C GLY A 200 -3.52 -29.69 -30.34
N THR A 201 -4.75 -29.40 -29.95
CA THR A 201 -5.11 -28.16 -29.25
C THR A 201 -5.33 -28.45 -27.77
N TYR A 202 -4.79 -27.59 -26.92
CA TYR A 202 -4.83 -27.67 -25.47
C TYR A 202 -5.45 -26.40 -24.91
N GLU A 203 -6.23 -26.54 -23.84
CA GLU A 203 -6.71 -25.43 -23.03
C GLU A 203 -5.82 -25.29 -21.80
N ILE A 204 -5.36 -24.06 -21.56
CA ILE A 204 -4.67 -23.68 -20.34
C ILE A 204 -5.61 -22.79 -19.54
N ARG A 205 -5.80 -23.13 -18.28
CA ARG A 205 -6.60 -22.35 -17.34
C ARG A 205 -5.86 -22.22 -16.02
N GLU A 206 -5.79 -21.01 -15.48
CA GLU A 206 -5.41 -20.81 -14.09
C GLU A 206 -6.57 -21.19 -13.17
N SER A 207 -6.49 -22.35 -12.50
CA SER A 207 -7.57 -22.92 -11.69
C SER A 207 -7.66 -22.32 -10.28
N ALA A 208 -6.54 -21.85 -9.73
CA ALA A 208 -6.49 -21.17 -8.44
C ALA A 208 -5.46 -20.04 -8.44
N ILE A 209 -5.96 -18.82 -8.23
CA ILE A 209 -5.17 -17.60 -8.08
C ILE A 209 -5.08 -17.32 -6.57
N PRO A 210 -3.86 -17.23 -5.99
CA PRO A 210 -3.68 -16.83 -4.60
C PRO A 210 -4.29 -15.46 -4.31
N GLY A 211 -4.61 -15.21 -3.03
CA GLY A 211 -4.97 -13.89 -2.56
C GLY A 211 -3.93 -12.85 -2.99
N GLY A 212 -4.42 -11.70 -3.41
CA GLY A 212 -3.58 -10.58 -3.78
C GLY A 212 -3.02 -10.64 -5.20
N TYR A 213 -3.66 -11.41 -6.08
CA TYR A 213 -3.31 -11.48 -7.49
C TYR A 213 -4.56 -11.53 -8.37
N GLU A 214 -4.44 -11.05 -9.60
CA GLU A 214 -5.46 -11.12 -10.63
C GLU A 214 -4.84 -11.57 -11.95
N LEU A 215 -5.50 -12.49 -12.65
CA LEU A 215 -5.09 -12.95 -13.98
C LEU A 215 -5.25 -11.80 -14.98
N ILE A 216 -4.16 -11.44 -15.66
CA ILE A 216 -4.15 -10.45 -16.74
C ILE A 216 -4.34 -11.12 -18.10
N GLY A 217 -3.87 -12.36 -18.25
CA GLY A 217 -4.05 -13.14 -19.46
C GLY A 217 -2.86 -14.02 -19.80
N TYR A 218 -2.82 -14.42 -21.07
CA TYR A 218 -1.88 -15.40 -21.60
C TYR A 218 -1.18 -14.86 -22.86
N GLU A 219 0.04 -15.29 -23.10
CA GLU A 219 0.82 -14.97 -24.30
C GLU A 219 1.50 -16.20 -24.89
N SER A 220 1.43 -16.37 -26.21
CA SER A 220 2.16 -17.39 -26.96
C SER A 220 2.64 -16.82 -28.29
N GLY A 221 3.95 -16.67 -28.45
CA GLY A 221 4.52 -16.03 -29.65
C GLY A 221 4.15 -14.56 -29.74
N SER A 222 3.33 -14.19 -30.72
CA SER A 222 2.84 -12.80 -30.90
C SER A 222 1.38 -12.61 -30.48
N GLU A 223 0.74 -13.66 -30.00
CA GLU A 223 -0.67 -13.65 -29.60
C GLU A 223 -0.77 -13.40 -28.09
N LYS A 224 -1.56 -12.40 -27.70
CA LYS A 224 -1.87 -12.05 -26.32
C LYS A 224 -3.40 -12.03 -26.14
N VAL A 225 -3.89 -12.76 -25.14
CA VAL A 225 -5.33 -12.95 -24.91
C VAL A 225 -5.65 -12.63 -23.45
N VAL A 226 -6.71 -11.83 -23.25
CA VAL A 226 -7.26 -11.46 -21.93
C VAL A 226 -8.57 -12.23 -21.73
N GLU A 227 -8.44 -13.54 -21.50
CA GLU A 227 -9.54 -14.46 -21.23
C GLU A 227 -9.14 -15.40 -20.09
N ASP A 228 -10.10 -16.10 -19.46
CA ASP A 228 -9.82 -17.06 -18.39
C ASP A 228 -9.21 -18.38 -18.91
N ILE A 229 -9.43 -18.68 -20.19
CA ILE A 229 -9.00 -19.91 -20.88
C ILE A 229 -8.18 -19.51 -22.09
N PHE A 230 -7.03 -20.16 -22.29
CA PHE A 230 -6.19 -19.95 -23.46
C PHE A 230 -6.03 -21.25 -24.26
N GLU A 231 -6.40 -21.20 -25.53
CA GLU A 231 -6.20 -22.31 -26.46
C GLU A 231 -4.82 -22.24 -27.11
N VAL A 232 -4.03 -23.30 -26.96
CA VAL A 232 -2.69 -23.40 -27.54
C VAL A 232 -2.56 -24.65 -28.40
N LYS A 233 -1.91 -24.51 -29.56
CA LYS A 233 -1.60 -25.63 -30.44
C LYS A 233 -0.21 -26.19 -30.16
N VAL A 234 -0.14 -27.48 -29.87
CA VAL A 234 1.12 -28.23 -29.78
C VAL A 234 1.38 -28.90 -31.12
N GLU A 235 2.54 -28.63 -31.71
CA GLU A 235 2.93 -29.18 -33.02
C GLU A 235 3.98 -30.30 -32.89
N LYS A 236 4.01 -31.20 -33.88
CA LYS A 236 4.99 -32.30 -33.92
C LYS A 236 6.42 -31.76 -33.81
N ASN A 237 7.20 -32.34 -32.89
CA ASN A 237 8.62 -32.06 -32.67
C ASN A 237 8.92 -30.58 -32.39
N LYS A 238 7.94 -29.81 -31.88
CA LYS A 238 8.13 -28.43 -31.46
C LYS A 238 7.78 -28.26 -29.99
N THR A 239 8.44 -27.30 -29.36
CA THR A 239 8.06 -26.80 -28.03
C THR A 239 7.27 -25.52 -28.22
N THR A 240 6.00 -25.52 -27.81
CA THR A 240 5.20 -24.30 -27.71
C THR A 240 5.44 -23.66 -26.34
N ILE A 241 5.64 -22.35 -26.29
CA ILE A 241 5.89 -21.60 -25.05
C ILE A 241 4.69 -20.72 -24.78
N VAL A 242 4.11 -20.82 -23.58
CA VAL A 242 3.02 -19.98 -23.10
C VAL A 242 3.47 -19.25 -21.84
N THR A 243 3.26 -17.94 -21.79
CA THR A 243 3.47 -17.15 -20.57
C THR A 243 2.12 -16.78 -19.96
N VAL A 244 1.94 -17.07 -18.68
CA VAL A 244 0.76 -16.65 -17.89
C VAL A 244 1.13 -15.39 -17.10
N PHE A 245 0.30 -14.36 -17.21
CA PHE A 245 0.51 -13.08 -16.55
C PHE A 245 -0.51 -12.84 -15.45
N ASN A 246 -0.04 -12.50 -14.26
CA ASN A 246 -0.89 -11.98 -13.19
C ASN A 246 -0.38 -10.62 -12.78
N LYS A 247 -1.26 -9.75 -12.28
CA LYS A 247 -0.86 -8.54 -11.54
C LYS A 247 -1.04 -8.77 -10.05
N ILE A 248 -0.22 -8.12 -9.24
CA ILE A 248 -0.46 -8.04 -7.81
C ILE A 248 -1.68 -7.14 -7.59
N VAL A 249 -2.68 -7.65 -6.87
CA VAL A 249 -3.79 -6.87 -6.31
C VAL A 249 -3.53 -6.80 -4.82
N PRO A 250 -3.54 -5.64 -4.16
CA PRO A 250 -3.37 -5.61 -2.70
C PRO A 250 -4.45 -6.47 -2.01
N ASP A 251 -4.05 -7.29 -1.04
CA ASP A 251 -4.89 -8.32 -0.38
C ASP A 251 -5.97 -7.78 0.57
N ASN A 252 -6.19 -6.46 0.58
CA ASN A 252 -7.19 -5.77 1.38
C ASN A 252 -7.95 -4.81 0.44
N PRO A 253 -9.22 -4.44 0.73
CA PRO A 253 -9.74 -3.19 0.18
C PRO A 253 -8.72 -2.14 0.60
N SER A 254 -8.02 -1.59 -0.39
CA SER A 254 -6.90 -0.68 -0.25
C SER A 254 -7.07 0.14 1.01
N GLU A 255 -6.15 0.03 1.99
CA GLU A 255 -6.16 1.00 3.09
C GLU A 255 -6.22 2.38 2.43
N LYS A 256 -7.32 3.09 2.69
CA LYS A 256 -7.58 4.32 1.95
C LYS A 256 -6.50 5.33 2.32
N GLY A 257 -6.00 6.06 1.33
CA GLY A 257 -5.11 7.16 1.56
C GLY A 257 -5.82 8.36 2.20
N THR A 258 -5.02 9.28 2.71
CA THR A 258 -5.46 10.59 3.21
C THR A 258 -4.65 11.70 2.54
N LEU A 259 -5.33 12.73 2.06
CA LEU A 259 -4.72 13.95 1.52
C LEU A 259 -5.00 15.10 2.48
N ILE A 260 -3.94 15.74 2.97
CA ILE A 260 -4.02 16.97 3.75
C ILE A 260 -3.62 18.13 2.83
N ILE A 261 -4.47 19.14 2.72
CA ILE A 261 -4.22 20.33 1.93
C ILE A 261 -3.97 21.49 2.88
N GLU A 262 -2.81 22.09 2.76
CA GLU A 262 -2.40 23.27 3.51
C GLU A 262 -2.27 24.47 2.57
N LYS A 263 -2.29 25.67 3.15
CA LYS A 263 -2.08 26.91 2.41
C LYS A 263 -0.83 27.61 2.93
N GLU A 264 -0.01 28.08 2.00
CA GLU A 264 1.06 29.03 2.28
C GLU A 264 0.88 30.25 1.39
N VAL A 265 0.95 31.44 1.98
CA VAL A 265 0.97 32.70 1.24
C VAL A 265 2.35 33.30 1.39
N LEU A 266 2.90 33.79 0.29
CA LEU A 266 4.20 34.43 0.20
C LEU A 266 4.00 35.93 -0.05
N ASP A 267 4.82 36.76 0.58
CA ASP A 267 4.90 38.18 0.25
C ASP A 267 5.47 38.34 -1.17
N LYS A 268 5.44 39.57 -1.71
CA LYS A 268 6.02 39.89 -3.02
C LYS A 268 7.50 39.51 -3.19
N ASN A 269 8.23 39.32 -2.09
CA ASN A 269 9.64 38.95 -2.09
C ASN A 269 9.85 37.43 -1.96
N GLY A 270 8.77 36.64 -1.82
CA GLY A 270 8.81 35.19 -1.64
C GLY A 270 8.98 34.73 -0.19
N ASN A 271 8.83 35.61 0.81
CA ASN A 271 8.86 35.21 2.21
C ASN A 271 7.47 34.74 2.66
N PRO A 272 7.36 33.69 3.51
CA PRO A 272 6.07 33.29 4.06
C PRO A 272 5.39 34.41 4.85
N VAL A 273 4.11 34.63 4.58
CA VAL A 273 3.21 35.50 5.35
C VAL A 273 2.60 34.67 6.47
N GLU A 274 2.81 35.12 7.71
CA GLU A 274 2.36 34.38 8.90
C GLU A 274 0.83 34.26 8.99
N TYR A 275 0.12 35.28 8.51
CA TYR A 275 -1.34 35.29 8.51
C TYR A 275 -1.88 36.02 7.29
N ASP A 276 -2.68 35.30 6.50
CA ASP A 276 -3.51 35.84 5.45
C ASP A 276 -4.97 35.41 5.70
N PRO A 277 -5.90 36.37 5.92
CA PRO A 277 -7.31 36.07 6.19
C PRO A 277 -8.07 35.60 4.94
N GLN A 278 -7.50 35.72 3.74
CA GLN A 278 -8.14 35.31 2.49
C GLN A 278 -8.39 33.80 2.49
N GLU A 279 -9.62 33.41 2.13
CA GLU A 279 -9.94 32.02 1.84
C GLU A 279 -9.69 31.70 0.37
N PHE A 280 -9.08 30.55 0.14
CA PHE A 280 -8.71 30.03 -1.16
C PHE A 280 -9.55 28.80 -1.50
N LYS A 281 -10.06 28.76 -2.73
CA LYS A 281 -10.91 27.66 -3.23
C LYS A 281 -10.05 26.61 -3.94
N VAL A 282 -9.99 25.39 -3.40
CA VAL A 282 -9.21 24.28 -3.97
C VAL A 282 -10.12 23.12 -4.35
N ILE A 283 -9.91 22.53 -5.53
CA ILE A 283 -10.60 21.33 -6.00
C ILE A 283 -9.60 20.18 -6.04
N VAL A 284 -10.04 18.99 -5.59
CA VAL A 284 -9.29 17.74 -5.77
C VAL A 284 -10.05 16.80 -6.70
N GLU A 285 -9.40 16.37 -7.77
CA GLU A 285 -9.97 15.47 -8.79
C GLU A 285 -9.12 14.19 -8.88
N GLU A 286 -9.76 13.03 -9.08
CA GLU A 286 -9.04 11.79 -9.39
C GLU A 286 -8.54 11.86 -10.83
N TYR A 287 -7.26 11.53 -11.04
CA TYR A 287 -6.58 11.61 -12.32
C TYR A 287 -6.26 10.20 -12.82
N GLU A 288 -6.95 9.73 -13.87
CA GLU A 288 -6.63 8.46 -14.53
C GLU A 288 -5.57 8.69 -15.63
N MET A 289 -4.40 8.04 -15.52
CA MET A 289 -3.38 8.02 -16.59
C MET A 289 -3.79 7.07 -17.73
N GLU A 290 -4.85 7.41 -18.47
CA GLU A 290 -5.29 6.69 -19.69
C GLU A 290 -5.36 7.67 -20.88
N PRO A 291 -5.12 7.24 -22.14
CA PRO A 291 -5.16 8.10 -23.33
C PRO A 291 -6.55 8.66 -23.70
N ALA A 292 -7.57 8.48 -22.85
CA ALA A 292 -8.92 8.99 -23.06
C ALA A 292 -9.44 9.66 -21.77
N PHE A 293 -9.49 10.99 -21.80
CA PHE A 293 -9.96 11.86 -20.71
C PHE A 293 -11.35 11.45 -20.20
N THR A 294 -11.39 10.84 -19.01
CA THR A 294 -12.59 10.84 -18.16
C THR A 294 -12.15 11.19 -16.74
N VAL A 295 -12.41 12.42 -16.31
CA VAL A 295 -12.11 12.87 -14.93
C VAL A 295 -13.20 12.34 -14.01
N LYS A 296 -12.83 11.57 -12.98
CA LYS A 296 -13.73 11.20 -11.88
C LYS A 296 -13.43 12.10 -10.68
N THR A 297 -14.47 12.49 -9.95
CA THR A 297 -14.33 13.35 -8.77
C THR A 297 -14.16 12.48 -7.53
N ALA A 298 -13.17 12.79 -6.71
CA ALA A 298 -12.68 11.98 -5.60
C ALA A 298 -13.47 12.11 -4.29
N THR A 299 -14.60 12.83 -4.30
CA THR A 299 -15.38 13.17 -3.10
C THR A 299 -16.80 12.62 -3.20
N ASP A 300 -17.34 12.14 -2.07
CA ASP A 300 -18.77 11.79 -1.90
C ASP A 300 -19.73 12.99 -2.14
N VAL A 301 -19.19 14.19 -2.37
CA VAL A 301 -19.90 15.36 -2.90
C VAL A 301 -19.12 15.87 -4.12
N PRO A 302 -19.57 15.60 -5.35
CA PRO A 302 -18.90 16.07 -6.56
C PRO A 302 -18.91 17.60 -6.63
N GLY A 303 -17.73 18.23 -6.61
CA GLY A 303 -17.52 19.56 -7.17
C GLY A 303 -17.68 20.77 -6.23
N GLU A 304 -17.77 20.61 -4.92
CA GLU A 304 -17.65 21.77 -4.02
C GLU A 304 -16.18 22.09 -3.74
N PRO A 305 -15.72 23.33 -4.00
CA PRO A 305 -14.36 23.73 -3.69
C PRO A 305 -14.14 23.75 -2.17
N LEU A 306 -13.00 23.23 -1.74
CA LEU A 306 -12.51 23.32 -0.37
C LEU A 306 -12.06 24.75 -0.08
N LEU A 307 -12.48 25.30 1.05
CA LEU A 307 -12.05 26.62 1.53
C LEU A 307 -10.89 26.45 2.51
N ILE A 308 -9.68 26.77 2.06
CA ILE A 308 -8.43 26.73 2.85
C ILE A 308 -7.89 28.13 3.09
N SER A 309 -7.16 28.35 4.18
CA SER A 309 -6.47 29.62 4.49
C SER A 309 -5.14 29.33 5.20
N THR A 310 -4.29 30.34 5.42
CA THR A 310 -2.98 30.15 6.09
C THR A 310 -3.09 29.54 7.50
N SER A 311 -4.22 29.71 8.18
CA SER A 311 -4.50 29.15 9.50
C SER A 311 -5.31 27.85 9.47
N LYS A 312 -5.77 27.41 8.30
CA LYS A 312 -6.73 26.31 8.15
C LYS A 312 -6.30 25.32 7.07
N SER A 313 -6.08 24.07 7.47
CA SER A 313 -5.90 22.94 6.55
C SER A 313 -7.20 22.16 6.38
N GLU A 314 -7.32 21.46 5.25
CA GLU A 314 -8.44 20.56 4.95
C GLU A 314 -7.92 19.14 4.77
N THR A 315 -8.66 18.15 5.27
CA THR A 315 -8.27 16.73 5.21
C THR A 315 -9.31 15.94 4.42
N ILE A 316 -8.88 15.32 3.32
CA ILE A 316 -9.68 14.38 2.54
C ILE A 316 -9.21 12.98 2.88
N SER A 317 -10.01 12.25 3.65
CA SER A 317 -9.76 10.85 3.96
C SER A 317 -10.52 9.92 3.02
N ASN A 318 -10.23 8.63 3.10
CA ASN A 318 -10.91 7.59 2.33
C ASN A 318 -10.63 7.64 0.82
N LEU A 319 -9.48 8.17 0.41
CA LEU A 319 -9.07 8.22 -1.00
C LEU A 319 -8.58 6.86 -1.49
N GLU A 320 -8.98 6.45 -2.68
CA GLU A 320 -8.40 5.27 -3.33
C GLU A 320 -6.92 5.53 -3.65
N PRO A 321 -6.02 4.53 -3.58
CA PRO A 321 -4.67 4.70 -4.07
C PRO A 321 -4.68 5.06 -5.56
N GLY A 322 -4.02 6.15 -5.94
CA GLY A 322 -4.19 6.71 -7.27
C GLY A 322 -3.55 8.09 -7.45
N TRP A 323 -3.62 8.61 -8.66
CA TRP A 323 -3.18 9.97 -8.97
C TRP A 323 -4.32 10.95 -8.75
N TYR A 324 -4.02 12.11 -8.18
CA TYR A 324 -4.97 13.17 -7.87
C TYR A 324 -4.44 14.52 -8.36
N MET A 325 -5.33 15.36 -8.87
CA MET A 325 -5.06 16.74 -9.30
C MET A 325 -5.56 17.69 -8.21
N VAL A 326 -4.75 18.66 -7.76
CA VAL A 326 -5.10 19.61 -6.71
C VAL A 326 -5.10 21.02 -7.29
N ARG A 327 -6.25 21.48 -7.81
CA ARG A 327 -6.33 22.76 -8.52
C ARG A 327 -6.88 23.87 -7.64
N GLU A 328 -6.17 25.00 -7.58
CA GLU A 328 -6.75 26.23 -7.04
C GLU A 328 -7.61 26.97 -8.08
N LEU A 329 -8.81 27.41 -7.67
CA LEU A 329 -9.67 28.25 -8.48
C LEU A 329 -9.26 29.72 -8.33
N THR A 330 -8.79 30.34 -9.41
CA THR A 330 -8.27 31.72 -9.40
C THR A 330 -9.32 32.79 -9.66
N GLU A 331 -10.59 32.44 -9.81
CA GLU A 331 -11.64 33.36 -10.26
C GLU A 331 -11.92 34.53 -9.28
N ASP A 332 -11.48 34.42 -8.02
CA ASP A 332 -11.73 35.41 -6.96
C ASP A 332 -10.44 35.98 -6.32
N MET A 333 -9.28 35.86 -6.98
CA MET A 333 -7.97 36.26 -6.41
C MET A 333 -7.32 37.42 -7.17
N GLU A 334 -7.85 38.63 -7.01
CA GLU A 334 -7.30 39.82 -7.69
C GLU A 334 -5.88 40.15 -7.20
N ASP A 335 -5.59 39.93 -5.93
CA ASP A 335 -4.37 40.31 -5.22
C ASP A 335 -3.36 39.16 -5.00
N HIS A 336 -3.71 37.94 -5.41
CA HIS A 336 -2.84 36.76 -5.28
C HIS A 336 -2.53 36.10 -6.63
N GLU A 337 -1.37 35.48 -6.74
CA GLU A 337 -0.99 34.59 -7.85
C GLU A 337 -0.59 33.20 -7.32
N LEU A 338 -1.07 32.14 -7.96
CA LEU A 338 -0.64 30.78 -7.65
C LEU A 338 0.83 30.60 -8.06
N VAL A 339 1.68 30.23 -7.12
CA VAL A 339 3.11 29.96 -7.33
C VAL A 339 3.34 28.50 -7.68
N GLY A 340 2.59 27.60 -7.06
CA GLY A 340 2.66 26.16 -7.30
C GLY A 340 2.29 25.35 -6.07
N TYR A 341 2.74 24.10 -6.05
CA TYR A 341 2.44 23.12 -5.01
C TYR A 341 3.73 22.53 -4.45
N LYS A 342 3.74 22.22 -3.15
CA LYS A 342 4.86 21.50 -2.52
C LYS A 342 4.38 20.31 -1.68
N ILE A 343 5.23 19.28 -1.61
CA ILE A 343 5.08 18.14 -0.70
C ILE A 343 6.33 18.13 0.19
N GLY A 344 6.14 18.39 1.49
CA GLY A 344 7.24 18.74 2.38
C GLY A 344 7.95 20.00 1.91
N GLU A 345 9.27 19.92 1.69
CA GLU A 345 10.11 21.04 1.22
C GLU A 345 10.29 21.07 -0.31
N LYS A 346 9.70 20.10 -1.04
CA LYS A 346 9.95 19.92 -2.47
C LYS A 346 8.78 20.45 -3.29
N LEU A 347 9.06 21.32 -4.26
CA LEU A 347 8.10 21.70 -5.30
C LEU A 347 7.75 20.48 -6.15
N VAL A 348 6.46 20.27 -6.37
CA VAL A 348 5.95 19.17 -7.18
C VAL A 348 5.15 19.72 -8.36
N GLU A 349 5.30 19.07 -9.50
CA GLU A 349 4.38 19.24 -10.62
C GLU A 349 3.19 18.30 -10.39
N GLU A 350 1.98 18.74 -10.75
CA GLU A 350 0.79 17.89 -10.69
C GLU A 350 0.82 16.83 -11.81
N PRO A 351 0.19 15.64 -11.64
CA PRO A 351 -0.63 15.16 -10.51
C PRO A 351 0.17 14.57 -9.33
N ILE A 352 -0.51 14.29 -8.23
CA ILE A 352 0.04 13.77 -6.96
C ILE A 352 -0.42 12.33 -6.75
N TYR A 353 0.51 11.40 -6.51
CA TYR A 353 0.17 10.01 -6.23
C TYR A 353 -0.05 9.79 -4.73
N ILE A 354 -1.17 9.15 -4.38
CA ILE A 354 -1.48 8.71 -3.02
C ILE A 354 -1.30 7.20 -2.96
N GLU A 355 -0.33 6.76 -2.17
CA GLU A 355 -0.10 5.34 -1.88
C GLU A 355 -1.16 4.80 -0.90
N GLU A 356 -1.36 3.49 -0.92
CA GLU A 356 -2.24 2.79 0.01
C GLU A 356 -1.85 3.04 1.48
N GLY A 357 -2.82 3.43 2.30
CA GLY A 357 -2.66 3.76 3.72
C GLY A 357 -1.81 5.00 4.00
N SER A 358 -1.32 5.69 2.97
CA SER A 358 -0.45 6.84 3.12
C SER A 358 -1.22 8.11 3.49
N THR A 359 -0.53 9.03 4.16
CA THR A 359 -1.00 10.41 4.33
C THR A 359 -0.04 11.32 3.58
N VAL A 360 -0.57 12.06 2.60
CA VAL A 360 0.20 13.03 1.81
C VAL A 360 -0.26 14.43 2.21
N THR A 361 0.68 15.30 2.57
CA THR A 361 0.41 16.73 2.80
C THR A 361 0.89 17.54 1.61
N VAL A 362 -0.02 18.31 1.03
CA VAL A 362 0.21 19.19 -0.12
C VAL A 362 -0.03 20.61 0.34
N THR A 363 0.98 21.47 0.20
CA THR A 363 0.83 22.90 0.47
C THR A 363 0.62 23.64 -0.85
N VAL A 364 -0.51 24.32 -0.99
CA VAL A 364 -0.83 25.21 -2.11
C VAL A 364 -0.23 26.59 -1.81
N MET A 365 0.67 27.07 -2.66
CA MET A 365 1.43 28.28 -2.41
C MET A 365 0.97 29.43 -3.31
N ASN A 366 0.61 30.56 -2.70
CA ASN A 366 0.28 31.78 -3.44
C ASN A 366 1.25 32.89 -3.09
N ARG A 367 1.38 33.88 -3.98
CA ARG A 367 2.14 35.10 -3.73
C ARG A 367 1.21 36.30 -3.81
N GLN A 368 1.33 37.21 -2.86
CA GLN A 368 0.66 38.50 -2.90
C GLN A 368 1.28 39.37 -4.02
N LYS A 369 0.45 39.85 -4.96
CA LYS A 369 0.88 40.69 -6.10
C LYS A 369 1.35 42.07 -5.65
N GLU A 370 0.68 42.63 -4.65
CA GLU A 370 1.09 43.86 -3.98
C GLU A 370 1.24 43.58 -2.49
N SER A 371 2.10 44.33 -1.80
CA SER A 371 2.14 44.25 -0.34
C SER A 371 0.80 44.77 0.18
N ILE A 372 -0.13 43.86 0.46
CA ILE A 372 -1.26 44.15 1.30
C ILE A 372 -0.63 44.49 2.64
N ILE A 373 -0.63 45.78 3.00
CA ILE A 373 -0.25 46.19 4.34
C ILE A 373 -1.35 45.60 5.22
N HIS A 374 -1.10 44.45 5.84
CA HIS A 374 -1.99 43.95 6.87
C HIS A 374 -2.14 45.07 7.89
N PRO A 375 -3.37 45.46 8.21
CA PRO A 375 -3.55 46.55 9.12
C PRO A 375 -2.88 46.19 10.46
N GLU A 376 -2.05 47.10 11.00
CA GLU A 376 -1.47 46.91 12.34
C GLU A 376 -2.55 46.51 13.36
N LYS A 377 -2.28 45.46 14.14
CA LYS A 377 -3.26 44.98 15.13
C LYS A 377 -3.46 46.01 16.25
N GLY A 378 -4.70 46.12 16.72
CA GLY A 378 -5.04 47.00 17.84
C GLY A 378 -4.95 46.32 19.21
N THR A 379 -5.21 47.10 20.25
CA THR A 379 -5.22 46.65 21.65
C THR A 379 -6.45 47.18 22.39
N LEU A 380 -7.13 46.33 23.16
CA LEU A 380 -8.24 46.69 24.05
C LEU A 380 -7.83 46.51 25.52
N ILE A 381 -7.83 47.60 26.28
CA ILE A 381 -7.58 47.60 27.73
C ILE A 381 -8.91 47.72 28.47
N ILE A 382 -9.23 46.71 29.27
CA ILE A 382 -10.43 46.66 30.10
C ILE A 382 -10.01 46.95 31.54
N LYS A 383 -10.63 47.94 32.15
CA LYS A 383 -10.45 48.32 33.56
C LYS A 383 -11.73 48.07 34.35
N LYS A 384 -11.58 47.93 35.67
CA LYS A 384 -12.71 47.84 36.60
C LYS A 384 -12.69 48.99 37.60
N GLU A 385 -13.85 49.62 37.78
CA GLU A 385 -14.08 50.60 38.83
C GLU A 385 -15.27 50.16 39.68
N VAL A 386 -15.11 50.24 41.01
CA VAL A 386 -16.21 50.01 41.95
C VAL A 386 -16.48 51.29 42.71
N LEU A 387 -17.74 51.70 42.77
CA LEU A 387 -18.22 52.82 43.55
C LEU A 387 -18.81 52.32 44.87
N ASN A 388 -18.63 53.07 45.95
CA ASN A 388 -19.35 52.83 47.18
C ASN A 388 -20.82 53.26 47.03
N LYS A 389 -21.64 52.98 48.05
CA LYS A 389 -23.07 53.35 48.08
C LYS A 389 -23.34 54.84 47.86
N ASP A 390 -22.37 55.70 48.16
CA ASP A 390 -22.46 57.16 48.02
C ASP A 390 -21.98 57.65 46.64
N GLY A 391 -21.56 56.73 45.77
CA GLY A 391 -21.11 57.00 44.41
C GLY A 391 -19.62 57.37 44.30
N ASN A 392 -18.84 57.24 45.37
CA ASN A 392 -17.42 57.54 45.35
C ASN A 392 -16.60 56.29 44.97
N PRO A 393 -15.52 56.42 44.16
CA PRO A 393 -14.64 55.30 43.84
C PRO A 393 -14.08 54.60 45.08
N VAL A 394 -14.03 53.28 45.03
CA VAL A 394 -13.40 52.40 46.02
C VAL A 394 -12.03 52.04 45.48
N GLU A 395 -10.99 52.38 46.23
CA GLU A 395 -9.60 52.14 45.82
C GLU A 395 -9.29 50.65 45.66
N TYR A 396 -9.87 49.80 46.51
CA TYR A 396 -9.68 48.35 46.46
C TYR A 396 -10.98 47.60 46.75
N ASP A 397 -11.42 46.79 45.79
CA ASP A 397 -12.47 45.79 45.98
C ASP A 397 -11.88 44.40 45.69
N PRO A 398 -11.90 43.46 46.66
CA PRO A 398 -11.34 42.12 46.48
C PRO A 398 -12.19 41.23 45.55
N GLN A 399 -13.38 41.67 45.16
CA GLN A 399 -14.24 40.88 44.27
C GLN A 399 -13.70 40.86 42.84
N GLU A 400 -13.60 39.67 42.27
CA GLU A 400 -13.38 39.47 40.84
C GLU A 400 -14.73 39.52 40.11
N PHE A 401 -14.71 40.12 38.93
CA PHE A 401 -15.84 40.26 38.02
C PHE A 401 -15.53 39.50 36.73
N GLU A 402 -16.55 38.84 36.20
CA GLU A 402 -16.44 37.99 35.02
C GLU A 402 -16.92 38.77 33.79
N ILE A 403 -16.03 38.99 32.82
CA ILE A 403 -16.24 39.81 31.63
C ILE A 403 -16.12 38.94 30.39
N VAL A 404 -17.03 39.10 29.44
CA VAL A 404 -16.95 38.46 28.12
C VAL A 404 -16.67 39.52 27.08
N VAL A 405 -15.74 39.22 26.18
CA VAL A 405 -15.44 40.03 24.99
C VAL A 405 -15.72 39.15 23.77
N GLU A 406 -16.59 39.62 22.89
CA GLU A 406 -17.01 38.94 21.67
C GLU A 406 -16.70 39.86 20.49
N GLU A 407 -16.12 39.32 19.42
CA GLU A 407 -16.00 40.05 18.16
C GLU A 407 -17.40 40.22 17.55
N TYR A 408 -17.74 41.45 17.16
CA TYR A 408 -19.06 41.80 16.66
C TYR A 408 -19.01 42.11 15.17
N TYR A 409 -19.45 41.15 14.38
CA TYR A 409 -19.65 41.33 12.95
C TYR A 409 -21.03 41.93 12.71
N MET A 410 -21.09 43.15 12.16
CA MET A 410 -22.35 43.67 11.60
C MET A 410 -22.69 42.88 10.34
N GLU A 411 -23.49 41.80 10.43
CA GLU A 411 -23.89 41.01 9.26
C GLU A 411 -24.96 41.71 8.37
N PRO A 412 -25.00 41.44 7.03
CA PRO A 412 -23.96 40.82 6.20
C PRO A 412 -23.63 41.61 4.91
N VAL A 413 -22.34 41.73 4.61
CA VAL A 413 -21.85 41.39 3.27
C VAL A 413 -21.26 39.99 3.43
N ALA A 414 -21.67 39.06 2.57
CA ALA A 414 -21.29 37.66 2.65
C ALA A 414 -19.76 37.51 2.60
N VAL A 415 -19.15 37.33 3.78
CA VAL A 415 -17.76 36.91 3.95
C VAL A 415 -17.81 35.75 4.93
N THR A 416 -17.32 34.60 4.48
CA THR A 416 -17.21 33.37 5.24
C THR A 416 -16.21 33.56 6.39
N MET A 417 -16.60 33.09 7.58
CA MET A 417 -15.87 33.35 8.82
C MET A 417 -14.66 32.43 8.95
N SER A 418 -13.46 33.00 8.95
CA SER A 418 -12.23 32.38 9.45
C SER A 418 -12.08 32.75 10.94
N ALA A 419 -12.11 31.76 11.82
CA ALA A 419 -12.00 31.97 13.26
C ALA A 419 -10.55 32.32 13.65
N SER A 420 -10.35 33.57 14.11
CA SER A 420 -9.12 34.02 14.75
C SER A 420 -8.90 33.30 16.09
N THR A 421 -7.67 32.87 16.36
CA THR A 421 -7.23 32.10 17.54
C THR A 421 -7.15 32.89 18.85
N ALA A 422 -7.57 34.15 18.88
CA ALA A 422 -7.79 34.81 20.16
C ALA A 422 -9.01 34.17 20.83
N VAL A 423 -8.87 33.84 22.12
CA VAL A 423 -9.87 33.12 22.91
C VAL A 423 -11.11 33.99 23.14
N PHE A 424 -11.90 34.21 22.10
CA PHE A 424 -13.14 34.98 22.15
C PHE A 424 -14.27 34.08 22.65
N GLY A 425 -15.00 34.56 23.65
CA GLY A 425 -16.07 33.81 24.34
C GLY A 425 -15.65 33.12 25.65
N GLU A 426 -14.36 33.08 26.01
CA GLU A 426 -13.97 32.78 27.39
C GLU A 426 -14.16 34.00 28.29
N SER A 427 -14.49 33.73 29.54
CA SER A 427 -14.71 34.78 30.51
C SER A 427 -13.40 35.23 31.17
N LEU A 428 -13.17 36.54 31.12
CA LEU A 428 -12.04 37.22 31.74
C LEU A 428 -12.39 37.61 33.18
N LYS A 429 -11.54 37.24 34.13
CA LYS A 429 -11.66 37.72 35.51
C LYS A 429 -10.89 39.02 35.69
N ILE A 430 -11.58 40.06 36.16
CA ILE A 430 -11.01 41.40 36.40
C ILE A 430 -11.35 41.90 37.81
N SER A 431 -10.47 42.69 38.42
CA SER A 431 -10.67 43.34 39.71
C SER A 431 -10.24 44.82 39.66
N THR A 432 -10.55 45.62 40.69
CA THR A 432 -10.21 47.07 40.68
C THR A 432 -8.70 47.34 40.64
N SER A 433 -7.88 46.37 41.06
CA SER A 433 -6.41 46.50 41.10
C SER A 433 -5.71 46.05 39.82
N LYS A 434 -6.43 45.44 38.86
CA LYS A 434 -5.80 44.83 37.68
C LYS A 434 -6.63 45.11 36.43
N ALA A 435 -6.03 45.80 35.47
CA ALA A 435 -6.55 45.88 34.11
C ALA A 435 -6.27 44.58 33.35
N GLN A 436 -7.14 44.25 32.40
CA GLN A 436 -6.90 43.20 31.41
C GLN A 436 -6.57 43.84 30.07
N THR A 437 -5.53 43.35 29.40
CA THR A 437 -5.11 43.84 28.09
C THR A 437 -5.29 42.71 27.09
N LEU A 438 -6.10 42.96 26.07
CA LEU A 438 -6.26 42.11 24.90
C LEU A 438 -5.48 42.77 23.76
N SER A 439 -4.32 42.22 23.43
CA SER A 439 -3.48 42.68 22.32
C SER A 439 -3.74 41.83 21.08
N ASP A 440 -3.17 42.25 19.96
CA ASP A 440 -3.25 41.54 18.67
C ASP A 440 -4.70 41.37 18.17
N LEU A 441 -5.53 42.40 18.41
CA LEU A 441 -6.91 42.45 17.95
C LEU A 441 -6.97 42.92 16.50
N GLU A 442 -7.73 42.22 15.66
CA GLU A 442 -8.04 42.69 14.32
C GLU A 442 -8.83 44.00 14.40
N PRO A 443 -8.61 44.98 13.50
CA PRO A 443 -9.42 46.18 13.46
C PRO A 443 -10.90 45.83 13.26
N GLY A 444 -11.77 46.27 14.15
CA GLY A 444 -13.14 45.80 14.15
C GLY A 444 -13.96 46.20 15.36
N TRP A 445 -15.24 45.84 15.34
CA TRP A 445 -16.15 46.06 16.47
C TRP A 445 -16.09 44.88 17.43
N TYR A 446 -16.05 45.19 18.72
CA TYR A 446 -16.05 44.23 19.82
C TYR A 446 -17.16 44.56 20.81
N ILE A 447 -17.90 43.57 21.29
CA ILE A 447 -18.86 43.72 22.38
C ILE A 447 -18.19 43.33 23.70
N VAL A 448 -18.24 44.24 24.67
CA VAL A 448 -17.80 44.01 26.04
C VAL A 448 -19.01 43.90 26.95
N ARG A 449 -19.13 42.79 27.68
CA ARG A 449 -20.24 42.51 28.59
C ARG A 449 -19.76 41.96 29.94
N GLU A 450 -20.29 42.49 31.04
CA GLU A 450 -20.12 41.88 32.37
C GLU A 450 -21.20 40.83 32.66
N LEU A 451 -20.79 39.64 33.09
CA LEU A 451 -21.72 38.58 33.48
C LEU A 451 -22.29 38.86 34.86
N THR A 452 -23.61 39.06 34.92
CA THR A 452 -24.30 39.53 36.13
C THR A 452 -24.50 38.46 37.21
N ALA A 453 -24.23 37.19 36.90
CA ALA A 453 -24.49 36.04 37.77
C ALA A 453 -23.69 36.09 39.10
N ASP A 454 -22.54 36.78 39.13
CA ASP A 454 -21.61 36.76 40.26
C ASP A 454 -21.70 37.96 41.21
N MET A 455 -22.61 38.92 40.97
CA MET A 455 -22.65 40.18 41.71
C MET A 455 -23.58 40.16 42.95
N LYS A 456 -23.28 39.33 43.95
CA LYS A 456 -24.08 39.29 45.20
C LYS A 456 -24.14 40.65 45.89
N ASN A 457 -23.02 41.36 46.00
CA ASN A 457 -22.89 42.59 46.77
C ASN A 457 -22.75 43.85 45.91
N HIS A 458 -22.90 43.76 44.59
CA HIS A 458 -22.70 44.88 43.67
C HIS A 458 -23.86 44.98 42.68
N ASN A 459 -24.07 46.19 42.20
CA ASN A 459 -24.95 46.49 41.07
C ASN A 459 -24.07 46.97 39.92
N PHE A 460 -24.23 46.36 38.75
CA PHE A 460 -23.64 46.91 37.53
C PHE A 460 -24.28 48.26 37.21
N ILE A 461 -23.44 49.27 36.91
CA ILE A 461 -23.89 50.64 36.64
C ILE A 461 -23.78 50.97 35.15
N GLY A 462 -22.70 50.56 34.49
CA GLY A 462 -22.44 50.92 33.10
C GLY A 462 -20.97 50.82 32.70
N TYR A 463 -20.64 51.41 31.57
CA TYR A 463 -19.29 51.48 31.00
C TYR A 463 -18.82 52.93 30.88
N LYS A 464 -17.53 53.18 31.11
CA LYS A 464 -16.87 54.47 30.87
C LYS A 464 -15.90 54.35 29.70
N ILE A 465 -16.02 55.25 28.74
CA ILE A 465 -15.06 55.50 27.67
C ILE A 465 -14.77 57.01 27.71
N GLU A 466 -13.49 57.40 27.73
CA GLU A 466 -13.08 58.81 27.85
C GLU A 466 -13.77 59.53 29.03
N ASP A 467 -13.83 58.86 30.18
CA ASP A 467 -14.48 59.32 31.43
C ASP A 467 -16.00 59.55 31.37
N LYS A 468 -16.66 59.29 30.24
CA LYS A 468 -18.12 59.41 30.10
C LYS A 468 -18.81 58.09 30.44
N LEU A 469 -19.63 58.10 31.50
CA LEU A 469 -20.41 56.93 31.94
C LEU A 469 -21.67 56.73 31.10
N GLU A 470 -21.80 55.56 30.50
CA GLU A 470 -22.97 55.11 29.74
C GLU A 470 -23.64 53.91 30.43
N LYS A 471 -24.93 54.04 30.75
CA LYS A 471 -25.71 53.03 31.48
C LYS A 471 -26.41 52.07 30.52
N ILE A 472 -25.63 51.19 29.91
CA ILE A 472 -26.10 50.16 28.97
C ILE A 472 -25.60 48.78 29.41
N PRO A 473 -26.31 47.68 29.10
CA PRO A 473 -25.95 46.33 29.58
C PRO A 473 -24.66 45.78 28.95
N GLU A 474 -24.35 46.17 27.73
CA GLU A 474 -23.15 45.81 26.97
C GLU A 474 -22.67 47.00 26.15
N LYS A 475 -21.39 47.03 25.79
CA LYS A 475 -20.78 48.14 25.05
C LYS A 475 -20.03 47.65 23.82
N GLU A 476 -20.42 48.18 22.67
CA GLU A 476 -19.68 48.07 21.42
C GLU A 476 -18.48 49.03 21.44
N VAL A 477 -17.30 48.49 21.09
CA VAL A 477 -16.03 49.19 21.03
C VAL A 477 -15.37 48.89 19.69
N TYR A 478 -15.11 49.93 18.89
CA TYR A 478 -14.33 49.78 17.67
C TYR A 478 -12.84 49.91 18.02
N VAL A 479 -12.04 48.91 17.63
CA VAL A 479 -10.58 48.95 17.73
C VAL A 479 -10.05 49.29 16.35
N GLU A 480 -9.42 50.46 16.21
CA GLU A 480 -8.75 50.86 14.97
C GLU A 480 -7.40 50.17 14.83
N GLU A 481 -6.92 50.11 13.59
CA GLU A 481 -5.57 49.69 13.24
C GLU A 481 -4.49 50.40 14.09
N GLY A 482 -3.60 49.63 14.71
CA GLY A 482 -2.50 50.11 15.56
C GLY A 482 -2.94 50.86 16.84
N SER A 483 -4.25 50.95 17.09
CA SER A 483 -4.79 51.77 18.18
C SER A 483 -4.85 51.03 19.50
N THR A 484 -4.86 51.79 20.60
CA THR A 484 -5.15 51.25 21.94
C THR A 484 -6.43 51.89 22.48
N VAL A 485 -7.47 51.08 22.67
CA VAL A 485 -8.75 51.52 23.23
C VAL A 485 -8.85 51.12 24.69
N THR A 486 -9.29 52.02 25.56
CA THR A 486 -9.51 51.71 26.99
C THR A 486 -10.97 51.85 27.37
N ILE A 487 -11.55 50.81 27.95
CA ILE A 487 -12.91 50.80 28.51
C ILE A 487 -12.86 50.49 30.01
N THR A 488 -13.66 51.18 30.82
CA THR A 488 -13.77 50.92 32.26
C THR A 488 -15.18 50.46 32.61
N ILE A 489 -15.31 49.29 33.22
CA ILE A 489 -16.59 48.72 33.65
C ILE A 489 -16.87 49.16 35.09
N VAL A 490 -18.04 49.76 35.34
CA VAL A 490 -18.36 50.43 36.61
C VAL A 490 -19.45 49.69 37.37
N ASN A 491 -19.13 49.28 38.61
CA ASN A 491 -20.09 48.69 39.54
C ASN A 491 -20.29 49.57 40.77
N GLN A 492 -21.38 49.38 41.51
CA GLN A 492 -21.63 50.04 42.79
C GLN A 492 -21.93 49.01 43.87
N GLN A 493 -21.28 49.14 45.03
CA GLN A 493 -21.58 48.30 46.19
C GLN A 493 -23.03 48.50 46.65
N LYS A 494 -23.76 47.40 46.83
CA LYS A 494 -25.09 47.39 47.45
C LYS A 494 -24.94 47.85 48.89
N SER A 495 -25.92 48.61 49.39
CA SER A 495 -26.02 48.83 50.83
C SER A 495 -26.13 47.46 51.48
N SER A 496 -25.13 47.05 52.26
CA SER A 496 -25.27 45.89 53.11
C SER A 496 -26.50 46.17 53.96
N GLY A 497 -27.57 45.40 53.74
CA GLY A 497 -28.74 45.46 54.58
C GLY A 497 -28.28 45.11 55.97
N SER A 498 -27.96 46.12 56.78
CA SER A 498 -27.71 45.97 58.20
C SER A 498 -28.98 45.37 58.75
N GLY A 499 -28.97 44.04 58.93
CA GLY A 499 -30.06 43.32 59.56
C GLY A 499 -30.31 43.98 60.90
N GLY A 500 -31.41 44.72 61.00
CA GLY A 500 -31.81 45.43 62.20
C GLY A 500 -32.10 44.43 63.32
N GLY A 501 -31.07 44.06 64.06
CA GLY A 501 -31.17 43.49 65.39
C GLY A 501 -31.38 44.63 66.37
N GLY A 502 -32.64 44.87 66.74
CA GLY A 502 -32.98 45.82 67.79
C GLY A 502 -32.43 45.36 69.14
N SER A 503 -31.79 46.29 69.87
CA SER A 503 -31.69 46.22 71.33
C SER A 503 -31.68 47.64 71.88
N GLY A 504 -32.66 47.93 72.72
CA GLY A 504 -32.88 49.24 73.33
C GLY A 504 -31.97 49.52 74.54
N GLY A 505 -32.05 50.78 74.99
CA GLY A 505 -31.36 51.36 76.14
C GLY A 505 -30.08 52.09 75.71
N GLY A 506 -29.89 53.39 75.90
CA GLY A 506 -30.47 54.33 76.84
C GLY A 506 -29.32 55.16 77.42
N SER A 507 -29.53 56.48 77.51
CA SER A 507 -28.75 57.45 78.29
C SER A 507 -27.55 58.17 77.65
N SER A 508 -27.85 59.42 77.27
CA SER A 508 -27.26 60.68 77.75
C SER A 508 -25.75 60.97 77.59
N GLY A 509 -25.49 62.01 76.79
CA GLY A 509 -24.67 63.14 77.22
C GLY A 509 -23.33 63.33 76.49
N GLY A 510 -23.09 64.54 75.97
CA GLY A 510 -21.73 65.03 75.76
C GLY A 510 -21.51 65.81 74.45
N SER A 511 -21.45 67.13 74.58
CA SER A 511 -21.06 68.13 73.58
C SER A 511 -19.59 68.05 73.13
N GLY A 512 -19.32 68.63 71.95
CA GLY A 512 -18.01 69.04 71.44
C GLY A 512 -17.79 68.48 70.03
N GLY A 513 -17.72 69.24 68.94
CA GLY A 513 -16.99 70.48 68.72
C GLY A 513 -15.69 70.15 67.94
N SER A 514 -15.43 70.90 66.85
CA SER A 514 -14.23 70.87 65.97
C SER A 514 -14.42 70.05 64.68
N SER A 515 -14.58 70.61 63.47
CA SER A 515 -13.82 71.61 62.69
C SER A 515 -12.54 71.06 62.02
N GLY A 516 -12.59 70.92 60.70
CA GLY A 516 -11.44 71.00 59.80
C GLY A 516 -10.77 69.67 59.44
N SER A 517 -10.74 69.32 58.16
CA SER A 517 -9.57 69.63 57.32
C SER A 517 -9.72 68.98 55.95
N SER A 518 -9.79 69.83 54.94
CA SER A 518 -9.59 69.52 53.53
C SER A 518 -8.14 69.08 53.32
N THR A 519 -7.93 67.98 52.61
CA THR A 519 -6.64 67.67 51.98
C THR A 519 -6.87 67.29 50.52
N THR A 520 -6.17 68.04 49.71
CA THR A 520 -6.12 68.16 48.25
C THR A 520 -5.54 66.90 47.61
N ALA A 521 -6.22 66.39 46.58
CA ALA A 521 -5.67 65.35 45.70
C ALA A 521 -4.66 65.98 44.73
N THR A 522 -3.48 65.37 44.62
CA THR A 522 -2.39 65.77 43.72
C THR A 522 -2.47 64.95 42.44
N THR A 523 -2.65 65.62 41.30
CA THR A 523 -2.54 65.08 39.94
C THR A 523 -1.07 65.03 39.51
N PRO A 524 -0.58 63.91 38.94
CA PRO A 524 0.67 63.92 38.18
C PRO A 524 0.39 64.19 36.68
N SER A 525 1.09 65.18 36.13
CA SER A 525 1.16 65.46 34.68
C SER A 525 2.02 64.43 33.97
N THR A 526 1.47 63.83 32.91
CA THR A 526 2.21 63.00 31.95
C THR A 526 2.84 63.90 30.89
N VAL A 527 4.16 63.74 30.71
CA VAL A 527 4.98 64.38 29.67
C VAL A 527 4.81 63.59 28.37
N ILE A 528 4.41 64.25 27.29
CA ILE A 528 4.38 63.69 25.93
C ILE A 528 5.65 64.20 25.23
N GLU A 529 6.48 63.26 24.79
CA GLU A 529 7.73 63.50 24.05
C GLU A 529 7.42 63.39 22.54
N GLU A 530 7.67 64.48 21.81
CA GLU A 530 7.36 64.66 20.39
C GLU A 530 8.49 64.04 19.54
N GLN A 531 8.18 62.99 18.75
CA GLN A 531 9.15 62.39 17.83
C GLN A 531 9.16 63.11 16.48
N THR A 532 10.36 63.49 16.04
CA THR A 532 10.63 64.10 14.73
C THR A 532 10.62 63.07 13.59
N PRO A 533 10.12 63.42 12.39
CA PRO A 533 10.05 62.49 11.27
C PRO A 533 11.43 62.19 10.65
N ILE A 534 11.63 60.91 10.31
CA ILE A 534 12.81 60.37 9.64
C ILE A 534 12.72 60.65 8.14
N ILE A 535 13.75 61.28 7.57
CA ILE A 535 13.91 61.51 6.13
C ILE A 535 14.70 60.32 5.55
N ILE A 536 14.11 59.61 4.58
CA ILE A 536 14.74 58.50 3.86
C ILE A 536 15.27 59.04 2.52
N GLU A 537 16.58 58.96 2.29
CA GLU A 537 17.22 59.27 1.00
C GLU A 537 17.15 58.07 0.05
N GLU A 538 16.67 58.29 -1.18
CA GLU A 538 16.62 57.30 -2.25
C GLU A 538 18.02 57.00 -2.83
N GLN A 539 18.37 55.71 -2.90
CA GLN A 539 19.57 55.20 -3.58
C GLN A 539 19.26 54.91 -5.07
N PRO A 540 20.18 55.20 -6.01
CA PRO A 540 19.94 54.96 -7.44
C PRO A 540 20.04 53.48 -7.83
N VAL A 541 19.10 53.08 -8.68
CA VAL A 541 18.94 51.74 -9.30
C VAL A 541 20.11 51.42 -10.26
N PRO A 542 20.74 50.23 -10.18
CA PRO A 542 21.74 49.81 -11.15
C PRO A 542 21.10 49.25 -12.44
N GLU A 543 21.59 49.71 -13.59
CA GLU A 543 21.23 49.22 -14.93
C GLU A 543 21.68 47.77 -15.16
N ALA A 544 20.80 46.97 -15.77
CA ALA A 544 21.04 45.57 -16.11
C ALA A 544 21.99 45.42 -17.32
N PRO A 545 22.92 44.46 -17.32
CA PRO A 545 23.75 44.17 -18.48
C PRO A 545 22.99 43.32 -19.51
N ALA A 546 23.19 43.65 -20.77
CA ALA A 546 22.67 42.92 -21.92
C ALA A 546 23.61 41.76 -22.32
N THR A 547 22.98 40.70 -22.86
CA THR A 547 23.51 39.75 -23.88
C THR A 547 24.41 38.60 -23.42
N SER A 548 24.10 37.37 -23.87
CA SER A 548 25.03 36.30 -24.33
C SER A 548 24.24 34.98 -24.47
N GLU A 549 23.93 34.53 -25.70
CA GLU A 549 24.63 33.58 -26.60
C GLU A 549 24.02 32.17 -26.58
N GLU A 550 23.72 31.68 -27.79
CA GLU A 550 23.17 30.36 -28.07
C GLU A 550 24.21 29.26 -27.83
N ALA A 551 23.85 28.25 -27.03
CA ALA A 551 24.65 27.05 -26.85
C ALA A 551 24.25 25.98 -27.87
N THR A 552 25.16 25.68 -28.80
CA THR A 552 25.09 24.51 -29.68
C THR A 552 25.48 23.24 -28.91
N VAL A 553 24.56 22.29 -28.84
CA VAL A 553 24.79 20.96 -28.25
C VAL A 553 25.42 20.04 -29.29
N THR A 554 26.68 19.65 -29.06
CA THR A 554 27.38 18.57 -29.79
C THR A 554 27.06 17.24 -29.12
N LEU A 555 26.43 16.32 -29.84
CA LEU A 555 26.25 14.93 -29.42
C LEU A 555 27.50 14.15 -29.85
N GLU A 556 28.18 13.53 -28.88
CA GLU A 556 29.27 12.58 -29.13
C GLU A 556 28.68 11.19 -29.42
N ASP A 557 29.16 10.55 -30.49
CA ASP A 557 28.79 9.18 -30.88
C ASP A 557 29.31 8.17 -29.83
N GLU A 558 28.38 7.48 -29.17
CA GLU A 558 28.66 6.42 -28.20
C GLU A 558 28.94 5.09 -28.94
N GLU A 559 30.10 4.48 -28.65
CA GLU A 559 30.53 3.20 -29.25
C GLU A 559 29.62 2.03 -28.83
N VAL A 560 29.20 1.25 -29.83
CA VAL A 560 28.36 0.05 -29.67
C VAL A 560 29.16 -1.07 -28.98
N PRO A 561 28.72 -1.61 -27.83
CA PRO A 561 29.47 -2.69 -27.17
C PRO A 561 29.31 -4.02 -27.91
N ALA A 562 30.45 -4.70 -28.08
CA ALA A 562 30.58 -5.99 -28.72
C ALA A 562 29.67 -7.06 -28.09
N SER A 563 29.04 -7.87 -28.96
CA SER A 563 28.11 -8.94 -28.60
C SER A 563 28.71 -9.95 -27.60
N PRO A 564 27.94 -10.42 -26.60
CA PRO A 564 28.43 -11.42 -25.65
C PRO A 564 28.52 -12.80 -26.31
N ILE A 565 29.68 -13.45 -26.12
CA ILE A 565 29.94 -14.83 -26.53
C ILE A 565 29.13 -15.78 -25.63
N LEU A 566 28.22 -16.55 -26.23
CA LEU A 566 27.46 -17.62 -25.59
C LEU A 566 28.38 -18.68 -24.95
N PRO A 567 28.14 -19.10 -23.69
CA PRO A 567 28.87 -20.22 -23.09
C PRO A 567 28.44 -21.54 -23.72
N LYS A 568 29.42 -22.35 -24.14
CA LYS A 568 29.19 -23.75 -24.55
C LYS A 568 28.83 -24.58 -23.32
N THR A 569 27.57 -24.95 -23.18
CA THR A 569 27.10 -25.95 -22.20
C THR A 569 27.37 -27.34 -22.76
N GLY A 570 28.25 -28.11 -22.11
CA GLY A 570 28.53 -29.48 -22.56
C GLY A 570 29.64 -30.27 -21.86
N GLU A 571 30.42 -29.69 -20.95
CA GLU A 571 31.53 -30.43 -20.30
C GLU A 571 31.57 -30.17 -18.79
N ILE A 572 30.73 -30.85 -18.01
CA ILE A 572 30.99 -31.00 -16.57
C ILE A 572 31.72 -32.34 -16.39
N PRO A 573 32.97 -32.35 -15.87
CA PRO A 573 33.75 -33.57 -15.70
C PRO A 573 33.02 -34.55 -14.75
N PRO A 574 32.87 -35.84 -15.12
CA PRO A 574 32.25 -36.87 -14.27
C PRO A 574 32.83 -37.01 -12.85
N VAL A 575 34.05 -36.50 -12.64
CA VAL A 575 34.76 -36.49 -11.36
C VAL A 575 33.99 -35.76 -10.25
N LEU A 576 33.19 -34.74 -10.60
CA LEU A 576 32.44 -33.97 -9.60
C LEU A 576 31.35 -34.82 -8.92
N PHE A 577 30.70 -35.73 -9.67
CA PHE A 577 29.65 -36.61 -9.15
C PHE A 577 30.21 -37.71 -8.23
N TYR A 578 31.38 -38.26 -8.54
CA TYR A 578 32.04 -39.24 -7.65
C TYR A 578 32.54 -38.60 -6.35
N GLY A 579 32.90 -37.31 -6.38
CA GLY A 579 33.31 -36.56 -5.19
C GLY A 579 32.17 -36.39 -4.17
N ILE A 580 30.96 -36.06 -4.64
CA ILE A 580 29.81 -35.87 -3.75
C ILE A 580 29.35 -37.21 -3.14
N GLY A 581 29.37 -38.30 -3.92
CA GLY A 581 29.01 -39.63 -3.42
C GLY A 581 29.95 -40.13 -2.31
N THR A 582 31.25 -39.88 -2.44
CA THR A 582 32.24 -40.31 -1.43
C THR A 582 32.16 -39.51 -0.13
N VAL A 583 31.92 -38.20 -0.20
CA VAL A 583 31.69 -37.36 0.99
C VAL A 583 30.42 -37.79 1.74
N THR A 584 29.35 -38.10 1.02
CA THR A 584 28.07 -38.54 1.62
C THR A 584 28.22 -39.90 2.31
N ALA A 585 28.93 -40.85 1.70
CA ALA A 585 29.22 -42.15 2.30
C ALA A 585 30.11 -42.03 3.56
N ALA A 586 31.10 -41.13 3.53
CA ALA A 586 31.97 -40.86 4.67
C ALA A 586 31.20 -40.23 5.86
N LEU A 587 30.29 -39.29 5.59
CA LEU A 587 29.39 -38.69 6.59
C LEU A 587 28.43 -39.73 7.21
N GLY A 588 27.90 -40.65 6.39
CA GLY A 588 27.06 -41.74 6.89
C GLY A 588 27.82 -42.68 7.85
N LEU A 589 29.08 -42.97 7.56
CA LEU A 589 29.94 -43.80 8.41
C LEU A 589 30.35 -43.12 9.72
N THR A 590 30.63 -41.81 9.71
CA THR A 590 30.97 -41.07 10.94
C THR A 590 29.77 -40.88 11.85
N MET A 591 28.58 -40.63 11.30
CA MET A 591 27.34 -40.56 12.09
C MET A 591 26.95 -41.91 12.71
N LYS A 592 27.25 -43.04 12.05
CA LYS A 592 27.01 -44.39 12.61
C LYS A 592 27.94 -44.71 13.79
N ARG A 593 29.12 -44.09 13.87
CA ARG A 593 30.12 -44.34 14.93
C ARG A 593 29.81 -43.59 16.23
N ASN A 594 29.05 -42.50 16.18
CA ASN A 594 28.66 -41.70 17.35
C ASN A 594 27.33 -42.11 18.00
N ARG A 595 26.75 -43.25 17.59
CA ARG A 595 25.52 -43.83 18.19
C ARG A 595 25.78 -45.04 19.11
N LYS A 596 26.96 -45.13 19.71
CA LYS A 596 27.24 -46.08 20.81
C LYS A 596 27.44 -45.35 22.12
#